data_AF-A0A843HSY8-F1
#
_entry.id   AF-A0A843HSY8-F1
#
_cell.length_a   1.000
_cell.length_b   1.000
_cell.length_c   1.000
_cell.angle_alpha   90.00
_cell.angle_beta   90.00
_cell.angle_gamma   90.00
#
_symmetry.space_group_name_H-M   'P 1'
#
loop_
_entity.id
_entity.type
_entity.pdbx_description
1 polymer ?
#
loop_
_entity_poly.entity_id
_entity_poly.type
_entity_poly.pdbx_seq_one_letter_code
_entity_poly.pdbx_strand_id
1 'polypeptide(L)'
;MAVKYKKQVLQYSTDGGSTWQNVEPQQYRKGDVLEYGSVECENVMKYLTFKVTSAGTFTFRGNNSFANSVQYSLNSGSTWTTLAPNTATPSIAANSTIMWRASLTPQLIGTDMGIGTFSSTAKFEAEGNAYSLLYGDNFADVRDLTGKNYALAALFSGCTGITSAERLAIPAFKLSNGCYSYMFSECSNLTTPPILHANQLADGCYDSMFSFCTNLTVAPTLSATTLSDNCYSFMFYGCTSLISAPQLPATELAESCYYHMFASCTSMATAPTLSATTLQPSCYNRMFYGASALSSVTCLATNISANQCTNNWLYGVSSSGTFYKASSMSNWGSGVSGIPTNWTIRNA
;
A
#
# COMPACT_ATOMS: atom_id res chain seq x y z
N MET A 1 -20.26 -32.63 -10.87
CA MET A 1 -20.72 -31.81 -12.00
C MET A 1 -19.63 -30.79 -12.30
N ALA A 2 -19.05 -30.82 -13.50
CA ALA A 2 -18.03 -29.86 -13.92
C ALA A 2 -18.73 -28.59 -14.41
N VAL A 3 -18.45 -27.44 -13.77
CA VAL A 3 -18.93 -26.13 -14.19
C VAL A 3 -17.92 -25.55 -15.17
N LYS A 4 -18.33 -25.34 -16.43
CA LYS A 4 -17.55 -24.60 -17.43
C LYS A 4 -17.73 -23.10 -17.14
N TYR A 5 -16.69 -22.41 -16.68
CA TYR A 5 -16.69 -20.96 -16.58
C TYR A 5 -16.28 -20.35 -17.93
N LYS A 6 -17.24 -19.69 -18.61
CA LYS A 6 -16.94 -18.73 -19.67
C LYS A 6 -16.38 -17.47 -18.99
N LYS A 7 -15.21 -16.99 -19.44
CA LYS A 7 -14.59 -15.69 -19.12
C LYS A 7 -15.67 -14.63 -18.79
N GLN A 8 -15.81 -14.25 -17.52
CA GLN A 8 -16.69 -13.15 -17.12
C GLN A 8 -15.93 -11.84 -17.32
N VAL A 9 -16.37 -11.05 -18.31
CA VAL A 9 -15.97 -9.65 -18.48
C VAL A 9 -16.84 -8.84 -17.53
N LEU A 10 -16.25 -7.95 -16.73
CA LEU A 10 -17.01 -6.98 -15.93
C LEU A 10 -17.86 -6.12 -16.88
N GLN A 11 -19.16 -6.08 -16.65
CA GLN A 11 -20.11 -5.26 -17.41
C GLN A 11 -20.81 -4.29 -16.47
N TYR A 12 -21.07 -3.07 -16.94
CA TYR A 12 -21.89 -2.09 -16.22
C TYR A 12 -23.03 -1.61 -17.12
N SER A 13 -24.11 -1.15 -16.50
CA SER A 13 -25.28 -0.62 -17.18
C SER A 13 -25.57 0.78 -16.65
N THR A 14 -25.78 1.74 -17.56
CA THR A 14 -26.13 3.13 -17.23
C THR A 14 -27.61 3.43 -17.41
N ASP A 15 -28.40 2.44 -17.87
CA ASP A 15 -29.82 2.57 -18.21
C ASP A 15 -30.72 1.61 -17.41
N GLY A 16 -30.29 1.21 -16.21
CA GLY A 16 -31.08 0.37 -15.32
C GLY A 16 -31.18 -1.11 -15.76
N GLY A 17 -30.20 -1.60 -16.52
CA GLY A 17 -30.04 -3.02 -16.87
C GLY A 17 -30.54 -3.40 -18.28
N SER A 18 -30.85 -2.41 -19.12
CA SER A 18 -31.39 -2.65 -20.48
C SER A 18 -30.30 -2.71 -21.55
N THR A 19 -29.15 -2.06 -21.33
CA THR A 19 -27.92 -2.27 -22.08
C THR A 19 -26.75 -2.51 -21.14
N TRP A 20 -25.87 -3.46 -21.53
CA TRP A 20 -24.68 -3.84 -20.79
C TRP A 20 -23.44 -3.49 -21.60
N GLN A 21 -22.61 -2.60 -21.06
CA GLN A 21 -21.33 -2.23 -21.65
C GLN A 21 -20.21 -3.02 -20.99
N ASN A 22 -19.34 -3.63 -21.80
CA ASN A 22 -18.10 -4.21 -21.29
C ASN A 22 -17.24 -3.08 -20.73
N VAL A 23 -16.65 -3.30 -19.55
CA VAL A 23 -15.58 -2.43 -19.06
C VAL A 23 -14.38 -2.65 -19.99
N GLU A 24 -14.13 -1.70 -20.90
CA GLU A 24 -12.88 -1.69 -21.67
C GLU A 24 -11.70 -1.44 -20.71
N PRO A 25 -10.69 -2.32 -20.66
CA PRO A 25 -9.47 -2.05 -19.92
C PRO A 25 -8.78 -0.83 -20.54
N GLN A 26 -8.68 0.27 -19.80
CA GLN A 26 -7.82 1.40 -20.18
C GLN A 26 -6.35 0.95 -20.07
N GLN A 27 -5.84 0.50 -21.21
CA GLN A 27 -4.47 0.44 -21.72
C GLN A 27 -3.28 0.25 -20.73
N TYR A 28 -2.72 -0.96 -20.75
CA TYR A 28 -1.26 -1.15 -20.70
C TYR A 28 -0.85 -2.10 -21.83
N ARG A 29 -0.04 -1.64 -22.78
CA ARG A 29 0.56 -2.47 -23.84
C ARG A 29 1.99 -2.86 -23.43
N LYS A 30 2.19 -4.16 -23.12
CA LYS A 30 3.40 -4.90 -23.50
C LYS A 30 3.09 -6.41 -23.52
N GLY A 31 2.82 -6.96 -24.70
CA GLY A 31 2.67 -8.41 -24.92
C GLY A 31 1.29 -8.99 -24.56
N ASP A 32 0.33 -8.85 -25.48
CA ASP A 32 -0.87 -9.67 -25.78
C ASP A 32 -1.50 -10.64 -24.76
N VAL A 33 -1.53 -10.38 -23.44
CA VAL A 33 -2.53 -10.95 -22.51
C VAL A 33 -2.83 -9.98 -21.36
N LEU A 34 -4.09 -9.53 -21.24
CA LEU A 34 -4.65 -8.93 -20.01
C LEU A 34 -5.37 -10.04 -19.24
N GLU A 35 -4.74 -10.55 -18.17
CA GLU A 35 -5.40 -11.38 -17.17
C GLU A 35 -5.50 -10.57 -15.87
N TYR A 36 -6.71 -10.10 -15.54
CA TYR A 36 -7.09 -10.18 -14.13
C TYR A 36 -7.08 -11.67 -13.82
N GLY A 37 -6.06 -12.15 -13.12
CA GLY A 37 -5.97 -13.57 -12.78
C GLY A 37 -7.25 -13.99 -12.07
N SER A 38 -7.84 -15.11 -12.45
CA SER A 38 -9.09 -15.62 -11.84
C SER A 38 -9.06 -15.63 -10.32
N VAL A 39 -7.88 -15.81 -9.74
CA VAL A 39 -7.58 -15.78 -8.30
C VAL A 39 -7.89 -14.43 -7.64
N GLU A 40 -7.62 -13.32 -8.32
CA GLU A 40 -7.89 -11.99 -7.77
C GLU A 40 -9.39 -11.72 -7.71
N CYS A 41 -10.12 -12.00 -8.81
CA CYS A 41 -11.59 -11.93 -8.82
C CYS A 41 -12.23 -12.84 -7.76
N GLU A 42 -11.68 -14.03 -7.51
CA GLU A 42 -12.16 -14.93 -6.46
C GLU A 42 -11.96 -14.37 -5.05
N ASN A 43 -10.83 -13.73 -4.75
CA ASN A 43 -10.56 -13.19 -3.42
C ASN A 43 -11.47 -12.01 -3.08
N VAL A 44 -11.84 -11.21 -4.08
CA VAL A 44 -12.71 -10.04 -3.87
C VAL A 44 -14.13 -10.42 -3.40
N MET A 45 -14.58 -11.64 -3.73
CA MET A 45 -15.88 -12.20 -3.31
C MET A 45 -15.87 -12.90 -1.94
N LYS A 46 -14.68 -13.06 -1.32
CA LYS A 46 -14.52 -13.76 -0.05
C LYS A 46 -14.43 -12.74 1.09
N TYR A 47 -14.99 -13.07 2.26
CA TYR A 47 -14.76 -12.29 3.48
C TYR A 47 -13.27 -12.19 3.78
N LEU A 48 -12.87 -11.16 4.51
CA LEU A 48 -11.52 -11.08 5.06
C LEU A 48 -11.26 -12.35 5.86
N THR A 49 -10.21 -13.07 5.51
CA THR A 49 -9.90 -14.38 6.09
C THR A 49 -8.44 -14.41 6.51
N PHE A 50 -8.16 -14.88 7.72
CA PHE A 50 -6.80 -15.19 8.15
C PHE A 50 -6.60 -16.70 8.10
N LYS A 51 -5.61 -17.13 7.30
CA LYS A 51 -5.13 -18.50 7.27
C LYS A 51 -4.01 -18.65 8.29
N VAL A 52 -4.30 -19.37 9.37
CA VAL A 52 -3.43 -19.46 10.55
C VAL A 52 -2.30 -20.45 10.27
N THR A 53 -1.05 -19.98 10.31
CA THR A 53 0.15 -20.80 10.10
C THR A 53 0.82 -21.20 11.41
N SER A 54 0.59 -20.43 12.48
CA SER A 54 0.98 -20.78 13.85
C SER A 54 -0.14 -20.43 14.80
N ALA A 55 -0.48 -21.36 15.70
CA ALA A 55 -1.62 -21.22 16.59
C ALA A 55 -1.49 -20.00 17.51
N GLY A 56 -2.62 -19.41 17.87
CA GLY A 56 -2.67 -18.26 18.77
C GLY A 56 -4.01 -17.55 18.71
N THR A 57 -4.05 -16.33 19.24
CA THR A 57 -5.25 -15.52 19.35
C THR A 57 -5.17 -14.28 18.47
N PHE A 58 -6.34 -13.75 18.13
CA PHE A 58 -6.50 -12.46 17.47
C PHE A 58 -7.25 -11.51 18.39
N THR A 59 -6.87 -10.24 18.37
CA THR A 59 -7.60 -9.16 19.04
C THR A 59 -7.85 -8.06 18.03
N PHE A 60 -9.09 -7.59 17.97
CA PHE A 60 -9.43 -6.36 17.27
C PHE A 60 -9.52 -5.23 18.29
N ARG A 61 -8.60 -4.28 18.19
CA ARG A 61 -8.50 -3.13 19.09
C ARG A 61 -9.26 -1.96 18.48
N GLY A 62 -10.36 -1.59 19.11
CA GLY A 62 -10.85 -0.22 19.01
C GLY A 62 -10.15 0.60 20.10
N ASN A 63 -9.71 1.82 19.80
CA ASN A 63 -9.23 2.72 20.86
C ASN A 63 -10.37 2.95 21.88
N ASN A 64 -10.10 3.56 23.03
CA ASN A 64 -11.15 3.86 24.01
C ASN A 64 -12.25 4.78 23.45
N SER A 65 -12.00 5.45 22.33
CA SER A 65 -12.97 6.31 21.63
C SER A 65 -13.80 5.56 20.55
N PHE A 66 -13.39 4.36 20.15
CA PHE A 66 -13.96 3.50 19.12
C PHE A 66 -14.34 2.19 19.82
N ALA A 67 -15.56 2.09 20.33
CA ALA A 67 -16.08 0.82 20.85
C ALA A 67 -16.49 -0.14 19.71
N ASN A 68 -15.62 -0.32 18.71
CA ASN A 68 -15.91 -1.11 17.51
C ASN A 68 -15.76 -2.61 17.80
N SER A 69 -16.87 -3.34 17.72
CA SER A 69 -16.87 -4.81 17.72
C SER A 69 -16.82 -5.34 16.30
N VAL A 70 -16.17 -6.48 16.10
CA VAL A 70 -16.19 -7.24 14.85
C VAL A 70 -16.84 -8.59 15.06
N GLN A 71 -17.30 -9.22 13.98
CA GLN A 71 -17.74 -10.60 14.00
C GLN A 71 -16.69 -11.49 13.35
N TYR A 72 -16.54 -12.70 13.87
CA TYR A 72 -15.71 -13.72 13.27
C TYR A 72 -16.45 -15.04 13.07
N SER A 73 -15.99 -15.84 12.10
CA SER A 73 -16.51 -17.18 11.84
C SER A 73 -15.36 -18.18 11.74
N LEU A 74 -15.57 -19.35 12.36
CA LEU A 74 -14.65 -20.50 12.34
C LEU A 74 -15.18 -21.67 11.48
N ASN A 75 -16.34 -21.50 10.84
CA ASN A 75 -17.03 -22.52 10.06
C ASN A 75 -17.46 -21.99 8.69
N SER A 76 -16.53 -21.31 8.02
CA SER A 76 -16.69 -20.79 6.66
C SER A 76 -17.92 -19.88 6.48
N GLY A 77 -18.21 -19.05 7.48
CA GLY A 77 -19.31 -18.08 7.42
C GLY A 77 -20.69 -18.64 7.79
N SER A 78 -20.80 -19.92 8.18
CA SER A 78 -22.09 -20.53 8.54
C SER A 78 -22.67 -19.93 9.83
N THR A 79 -21.82 -19.62 10.80
CA THR A 79 -22.19 -18.91 12.03
C THR A 79 -21.16 -17.84 12.35
N TRP A 80 -21.62 -16.76 12.99
CA TRP A 80 -20.79 -15.60 13.33
C TRP A 80 -20.88 -15.29 14.82
N THR A 81 -19.71 -15.11 15.44
CA THR A 81 -19.56 -14.75 16.85
C THR A 81 -19.07 -13.32 16.95
N THR A 82 -19.71 -12.50 17.79
CA THR A 82 -19.24 -11.14 18.08
C THR A 82 -18.02 -11.18 18.99
N LEU A 83 -16.94 -10.53 18.57
CA LEU A 83 -15.76 -10.24 19.38
C LEU A 83 -15.91 -8.83 19.96
N ALA A 84 -15.94 -8.72 21.28
CA ALA A 84 -15.96 -7.43 21.95
C ALA A 84 -14.65 -6.67 21.72
N PRO A 85 -14.68 -5.32 21.69
CA PRO A 85 -13.47 -4.52 21.49
C PRO A 85 -12.39 -4.88 22.52
N ASN A 86 -11.12 -4.93 22.09
CA ASN A 86 -9.97 -5.19 22.96
C ASN A 86 -9.98 -6.55 23.67
N THR A 87 -10.83 -7.49 23.25
CA THR A 87 -10.82 -8.87 23.74
C THR A 87 -10.13 -9.80 22.73
N ALA A 88 -9.55 -10.89 23.24
CA ALA A 88 -8.95 -11.92 22.40
C ALA A 88 -10.00 -12.95 21.99
N THR A 89 -9.90 -13.45 20.76
CA THR A 89 -10.57 -14.69 20.36
C THR A 89 -10.11 -15.85 21.24
N PRO A 90 -10.86 -16.97 21.29
CA PRO A 90 -10.26 -18.25 21.65
C PRO A 90 -9.01 -18.53 20.81
N SER A 91 -8.12 -19.37 21.33
CA SER A 91 -6.94 -19.80 20.56
C SER A 91 -7.38 -20.54 19.29
N ILE A 92 -6.90 -20.08 18.15
CA ILE A 92 -7.15 -20.65 16.83
C ILE A 92 -5.97 -21.55 16.48
N ALA A 93 -6.26 -22.80 16.11
CA ALA A 93 -5.24 -23.78 15.79
C ALA A 93 -4.49 -23.44 14.48
N ALA A 94 -3.25 -23.89 14.36
CA ALA A 94 -2.52 -23.86 13.09
C ALA A 94 -3.28 -24.65 12.01
N ASN A 95 -3.14 -24.24 10.76
CA ASN A 95 -3.85 -24.78 9.59
C ASN A 95 -5.37 -24.59 9.62
N SER A 96 -5.88 -23.69 10.47
CA SER A 96 -7.29 -23.28 10.49
C SER A 96 -7.48 -21.93 9.80
N THR A 97 -8.74 -21.57 9.54
CA THR A 97 -9.11 -20.25 9.03
C THR A 97 -10.06 -19.55 10.00
N ILE A 98 -10.00 -18.22 10.00
CA ILE A 98 -10.95 -17.35 10.70
C ILE A 98 -11.37 -16.23 9.74
N MET A 99 -12.67 -16.12 9.49
CA MET A 99 -13.26 -15.08 8.65
C MET A 99 -13.73 -13.91 9.50
N TRP A 100 -13.74 -12.71 8.94
CA TRP A 100 -14.10 -11.48 9.63
C TRP A 100 -15.11 -10.67 8.83
N ARG A 101 -16.04 -10.04 9.55
CA ARG A 101 -16.95 -9.04 8.98
C ARG A 101 -17.40 -8.04 10.03
N ALA A 102 -17.82 -6.88 9.58
CA ALA A 102 -18.50 -5.86 10.38
C ALA A 102 -19.09 -4.79 9.44
N SER A 103 -19.83 -3.83 9.99
CA SER A 103 -20.32 -2.66 9.26
C SER A 103 -19.79 -1.38 9.90
N LEU A 104 -18.46 -1.26 9.91
CA LEU A 104 -17.78 -0.18 10.62
C LEU A 104 -17.70 1.10 9.79
N THR A 105 -17.81 2.23 10.47
CA THR A 105 -17.59 3.55 9.88
C THR A 105 -16.20 4.04 10.29
N PRO A 106 -15.33 4.40 9.33
CA PRO A 106 -14.02 4.96 9.61
C PRO A 106 -14.14 6.30 10.35
N GLN A 107 -13.24 6.57 11.28
CA GLN A 107 -13.23 7.80 12.06
C GLN A 107 -11.80 8.33 12.26
N LEU A 108 -11.69 9.60 12.65
CA LEU A 108 -10.46 10.22 13.13
C LEU A 108 -10.78 10.89 14.47
N ILE A 109 -10.21 10.40 15.57
CA ILE A 109 -10.36 10.98 16.90
C ILE A 109 -8.97 11.13 17.52
N GLY A 110 -8.50 12.37 17.66
CA GLY A 110 -7.13 12.64 18.06
C GLY A 110 -6.13 12.08 17.03
N THR A 111 -5.26 11.17 17.46
CA THR A 111 -4.29 10.48 16.58
C THR A 111 -4.80 9.13 16.08
N ASP A 112 -5.92 8.64 16.60
CA ASP A 112 -6.46 7.34 16.24
C ASP A 112 -7.34 7.48 14.99
N MET A 113 -7.09 6.62 14.01
CA MET A 113 -7.70 6.69 12.68
C MET A 113 -8.18 5.33 12.19
N GLY A 114 -9.21 5.35 11.35
CA GLY A 114 -9.77 4.17 10.69
C GLY A 114 -10.85 3.46 11.52
N ILE A 115 -10.92 2.14 11.37
CA ILE A 115 -11.99 1.31 11.96
C ILE A 115 -11.53 0.50 13.18
N GLY A 116 -10.23 0.49 13.47
CA GLY A 116 -9.60 -0.33 14.49
C GLY A 116 -8.45 -1.16 13.92
N THR A 117 -7.67 -1.76 14.82
CA THR A 117 -6.41 -2.44 14.48
C THR A 117 -6.40 -3.88 14.96
N PHE A 118 -6.03 -4.81 14.10
CA PHE A 118 -5.75 -6.19 14.49
C PHE A 118 -4.38 -6.32 15.15
N SER A 119 -4.33 -7.09 16.24
CA SER A 119 -3.11 -7.63 16.83
C SER A 119 -3.25 -9.14 17.00
N SER A 120 -2.13 -9.86 16.99
CA SER A 120 -2.15 -11.31 16.98
C SER A 120 -0.98 -11.90 17.76
N THR A 121 -1.23 -13.01 18.47
CA THR A 121 -0.19 -13.93 18.94
C THR A 121 0.02 -15.09 17.96
N ALA A 122 -0.96 -15.35 17.09
CA ALA A 122 -0.85 -16.28 15.97
C ALA A 122 0.00 -15.72 14.82
N LYS A 123 0.58 -16.61 14.00
CA LYS A 123 1.09 -16.24 12.67
C LYS A 123 0.05 -16.57 11.61
N PHE A 124 -0.08 -15.72 10.60
CA PHE A 124 -1.13 -15.89 9.58
C PHE A 124 -0.83 -15.21 8.24
N GLU A 125 -1.48 -15.69 7.21
CA GLU A 125 -1.60 -15.04 5.90
C GLU A 125 -2.99 -14.40 5.80
N ALA A 126 -3.06 -13.13 5.37
CA ALA A 126 -4.32 -12.44 5.14
C ALA A 126 -4.78 -12.63 3.69
N GLU A 127 -6.04 -13.05 3.52
CA GLU A 127 -6.67 -13.23 2.21
C GLU A 127 -8.12 -12.72 2.20
N GLY A 128 -8.73 -12.70 1.02
CA GLY A 128 -10.11 -12.23 0.86
C GLY A 128 -10.23 -10.72 0.93
N ASN A 129 -11.44 -10.19 1.05
CA ASN A 129 -11.71 -8.76 0.90
C ASN A 129 -11.84 -8.04 2.25
N ALA A 130 -10.93 -7.11 2.53
CA ALA A 130 -10.93 -6.31 3.76
C ALA A 130 -12.19 -5.44 3.92
N TYR A 131 -12.91 -5.15 2.82
CA TYR A 131 -14.13 -4.34 2.86
C TYR A 131 -15.31 -5.04 3.54
N SER A 132 -15.22 -6.35 3.78
CA SER A 132 -16.15 -7.06 4.65
C SER A 132 -16.23 -6.47 6.07
N LEU A 133 -15.22 -5.71 6.52
CA LEU A 133 -15.26 -4.98 7.79
C LEU A 133 -16.02 -3.66 7.73
N LEU A 134 -16.15 -3.07 6.53
CA LEU A 134 -16.82 -1.80 6.30
C LEU A 134 -18.30 -1.99 5.92
N TYR A 135 -18.58 -3.02 5.11
CA TYR A 135 -19.87 -3.21 4.44
C TYR A 135 -20.60 -4.50 4.84
N GLY A 136 -20.07 -5.25 5.81
CA GLY A 136 -20.66 -6.51 6.27
C GLY A 136 -20.70 -7.52 5.14
N ASP A 137 -21.90 -7.85 4.67
CA ASP A 137 -22.15 -8.81 3.60
C ASP A 137 -22.21 -8.14 2.20
N ASN A 138 -22.24 -6.81 2.13
CA ASN A 138 -22.41 -6.03 0.89
C ASN A 138 -21.08 -5.50 0.32
N PHE A 139 -19.97 -6.20 0.55
CA PHE A 139 -18.62 -5.71 0.24
C PHE A 139 -18.12 -6.05 -1.17
N ALA A 140 -18.67 -7.10 -1.78
CA ALA A 140 -18.08 -7.79 -2.93
C ALA A 140 -17.92 -6.89 -4.18
N ASP A 141 -18.87 -5.99 -4.42
CA ASP A 141 -18.87 -5.09 -5.58
C ASP A 141 -18.28 -3.71 -5.30
N VAL A 142 -17.84 -3.46 -4.06
CA VAL A 142 -17.32 -2.14 -3.67
C VAL A 142 -15.94 -1.92 -4.28
N ARG A 143 -15.82 -0.85 -5.07
CA ARG A 143 -14.57 -0.41 -5.73
C ARG A 143 -14.29 1.08 -5.59
N ASP A 144 -15.17 1.79 -4.88
CA ASP A 144 -15.11 3.22 -4.68
C ASP A 144 -15.24 3.48 -3.18
N LEU A 145 -14.23 4.15 -2.61
CA LEU A 145 -14.20 4.53 -1.21
C LEU A 145 -14.32 6.06 -1.04
N THR A 146 -14.85 6.77 -2.03
CA THR A 146 -15.14 8.21 -1.94
C THR A 146 -15.96 8.50 -0.68
N GLY A 147 -15.51 9.46 0.13
CA GLY A 147 -16.13 9.84 1.41
C GLY A 147 -15.78 8.93 2.60
N LYS A 148 -15.03 7.84 2.40
CA LYS A 148 -14.53 6.96 3.48
C LYS A 148 -13.11 7.37 3.89
N ASN A 149 -12.94 8.59 4.38
CA ASN A 149 -11.65 9.06 4.89
C ASN A 149 -11.14 8.10 5.97
N TYR A 150 -9.86 7.76 5.93
CA TYR A 150 -9.18 6.84 6.84
C TYR A 150 -9.69 5.39 6.82
N ALA A 151 -10.41 4.94 5.78
CA ALA A 151 -11.12 3.66 5.72
C ALA A 151 -10.52 2.48 6.52
N LEU A 152 -9.41 1.93 6.03
CA LEU A 152 -8.67 0.82 6.67
C LEU A 152 -7.31 1.31 7.18
N ALA A 153 -7.22 2.59 7.56
CA ALA A 153 -6.02 3.13 8.15
C ALA A 153 -5.64 2.33 9.41
N ALA A 154 -4.35 2.06 9.58
CA ALA A 154 -3.76 1.31 10.69
C ALA A 154 -4.34 -0.10 10.94
N LEU A 155 -5.05 -0.71 9.98
CA LEU A 155 -5.77 -1.98 10.20
C LEU A 155 -4.90 -3.11 10.75
N PHE A 156 -3.63 -3.20 10.32
CA PHE A 156 -2.65 -4.17 10.80
C PHE A 156 -1.43 -3.52 11.44
N SER A 157 -1.48 -2.23 11.78
CA SER A 157 -0.33 -1.51 12.33
C SER A 157 0.22 -2.22 13.59
N GLY A 158 1.53 -2.51 13.60
CA GLY A 158 2.22 -3.25 14.66
C GLY A 158 1.92 -4.74 14.72
N CYS A 159 1.13 -5.29 13.78
CA CYS A 159 0.79 -6.71 13.76
C CYS A 159 1.96 -7.53 13.21
N THR A 160 2.83 -8.01 14.09
CA THR A 160 3.96 -8.88 13.72
C THR A 160 3.54 -10.32 13.42
N GLY A 161 2.25 -10.67 13.60
CA GLY A 161 1.70 -11.98 13.25
C GLY A 161 1.43 -12.17 11.75
N ILE A 162 1.22 -11.09 10.99
CA ILE A 162 0.96 -11.20 9.55
C ILE A 162 2.26 -11.49 8.80
N THR A 163 2.28 -12.59 8.03
CA THR A 163 3.46 -13.00 7.25
C THR A 163 3.29 -12.73 5.75
N SER A 164 2.06 -12.70 5.25
CA SER A 164 1.74 -12.39 3.86
C SER A 164 0.39 -11.69 3.74
N ALA A 165 0.29 -10.76 2.80
CA ALA A 165 -0.94 -10.10 2.39
C ALA A 165 -1.16 -10.18 0.87
N GLU A 166 -0.42 -11.05 0.16
CA GLU A 166 -0.49 -11.18 -1.30
C GLU A 166 -1.89 -11.49 -1.84
N ARG A 167 -2.68 -12.22 -1.05
CA ARG A 167 -4.05 -12.62 -1.42
C ARG A 167 -5.14 -11.77 -0.75
N LEU A 168 -4.73 -10.70 -0.06
CA LEU A 168 -5.66 -9.73 0.51
C LEU A 168 -6.12 -8.76 -0.58
N ALA A 169 -7.43 -8.68 -0.75
CA ALA A 169 -8.08 -7.75 -1.66
C ALA A 169 -8.42 -6.43 -0.95
N ILE A 170 -7.92 -5.33 -1.51
CA ILE A 170 -8.31 -3.94 -1.25
C ILE A 170 -8.63 -3.26 -2.58
N PRO A 171 -9.74 -3.64 -3.23
CA PRO A 171 -9.92 -3.52 -4.68
C PRO A 171 -10.31 -2.12 -5.20
N ALA A 172 -10.29 -1.08 -4.35
CA ALA A 172 -10.73 0.24 -4.77
C ALA A 172 -9.76 0.92 -5.74
N PHE A 173 -10.33 1.49 -6.80
CA PHE A 173 -9.60 2.35 -7.74
C PHE A 173 -9.72 3.84 -7.37
N LYS A 174 -10.75 4.20 -6.58
CA LYS A 174 -10.95 5.55 -6.02
C LYS A 174 -10.80 5.52 -4.51
N LEU A 175 -9.79 6.24 -4.03
CA LEU A 175 -9.46 6.34 -2.61
C LEU A 175 -9.90 7.69 -2.04
N SER A 176 -10.13 7.71 -0.72
CA SER A 176 -10.32 8.93 0.07
C SER A 176 -9.07 9.28 0.86
N ASN A 177 -9.06 10.46 1.48
CA ASN A 177 -7.96 10.93 2.33
C ASN A 177 -7.61 9.86 3.38
N GLY A 178 -6.33 9.52 3.46
CA GLY A 178 -5.77 8.59 4.45
C GLY A 178 -6.31 7.16 4.41
N CYS A 179 -6.97 6.75 3.31
CA CYS A 179 -7.74 5.51 3.22
C CYS A 179 -7.01 4.25 3.75
N TYR A 180 -5.71 4.14 3.50
CA TYR A 180 -4.86 3.02 3.91
C TYR A 180 -3.59 3.48 4.64
N SER A 181 -3.60 4.68 5.23
CA SER A 181 -2.44 5.19 5.97
C SER A 181 -2.07 4.22 7.08
N TYR A 182 -0.78 3.93 7.26
CA TYR A 182 -0.24 3.04 8.28
C TYR A 182 -0.78 1.59 8.25
N MET A 183 -1.49 1.16 7.19
CA MET A 183 -2.25 -0.10 7.21
C MET A 183 -1.41 -1.32 7.62
N PHE A 184 -0.15 -1.39 7.22
CA PHE A 184 0.82 -2.44 7.59
C PHE A 184 2.06 -1.88 8.29
N SER A 185 2.01 -0.66 8.81
CA SER A 185 3.15 -0.07 9.52
C SER A 185 3.61 -1.00 10.64
N GLU A 186 4.91 -1.22 10.79
CA GLU A 186 5.54 -2.10 11.79
C GLU A 186 5.12 -3.58 11.70
N CYS A 187 4.53 -4.03 10.60
CA CYS A 187 4.37 -5.47 10.31
C CYS A 187 5.72 -6.09 9.94
N SER A 188 6.60 -6.26 10.92
CA SER A 188 8.01 -6.63 10.71
C SER A 188 8.22 -8.02 10.09
N ASN A 189 7.22 -8.92 10.15
CA ASN A 189 7.26 -10.25 9.55
C ASN A 189 6.57 -10.34 8.18
N LEU A 190 5.98 -9.26 7.66
CA LEU A 190 5.32 -9.25 6.35
C LEU A 190 6.38 -9.35 5.24
N THR A 191 6.29 -10.38 4.40
CA THR A 191 7.24 -10.60 3.29
C THR A 191 6.68 -10.25 1.93
N THR A 192 5.38 -10.47 1.70
CA THR A 192 4.68 -10.13 0.46
C THR A 192 3.49 -9.21 0.69
N PRO A 193 3.41 -8.05 -0.01
CA PRO A 193 2.34 -7.06 0.15
C PRO A 193 1.09 -7.42 -0.66
N PRO A 194 -0.07 -6.78 -0.41
CA PRO A 194 -1.23 -6.88 -1.29
C PRO A 194 -1.02 -6.14 -2.63
N ILE A 195 -1.91 -6.41 -3.58
CA ILE A 195 -2.02 -5.63 -4.83
C ILE A 195 -2.67 -4.28 -4.54
N LEU A 196 -2.15 -3.21 -5.16
CA LEU A 196 -2.69 -1.85 -5.08
C LEU A 196 -3.26 -1.43 -6.44
N HIS A 197 -4.53 -1.01 -6.47
CA HIS A 197 -5.27 -0.77 -7.72
C HIS A 197 -5.41 0.70 -8.11
N ALA A 198 -5.24 1.62 -7.17
CA ALA A 198 -5.54 3.03 -7.40
C ALA A 198 -4.57 3.64 -8.43
N ASN A 199 -5.14 4.25 -9.48
CA ASN A 199 -4.40 5.01 -10.48
C ASN A 199 -4.43 6.53 -10.21
N GLN A 200 -5.34 6.96 -9.34
CA GLN A 200 -5.46 8.32 -8.81
C GLN A 200 -5.48 8.23 -7.29
N LEU A 201 -4.61 8.98 -6.64
CA LEU A 201 -4.48 8.97 -5.19
C LEU A 201 -5.11 10.19 -4.57
N ALA A 202 -5.60 10.01 -3.35
CA ALA A 202 -6.05 11.08 -2.48
C ALA A 202 -4.96 11.37 -1.44
N ASP A 203 -5.11 12.48 -0.72
CA ASP A 203 -4.14 12.94 0.26
C ASP A 203 -3.82 11.84 1.28
N GLY A 204 -2.53 11.62 1.52
CA GLY A 204 -2.04 10.65 2.49
C GLY A 204 -2.53 9.20 2.33
N CYS A 205 -3.19 8.82 1.22
CA CYS A 205 -3.97 7.58 1.19
C CYS A 205 -3.16 6.30 1.36
N TYR A 206 -1.86 6.32 1.04
CA TYR A 206 -0.89 5.25 1.31
C TYR A 206 0.26 5.70 2.23
N ASP A 207 0.10 6.81 2.97
CA ASP A 207 1.11 7.32 3.88
C ASP A 207 1.52 6.24 4.89
N SER A 208 2.83 6.02 5.03
CA SER A 208 3.43 5.05 5.95
C SER A 208 2.90 3.60 5.81
N MET A 209 2.25 3.23 4.69
CA MET A 209 1.51 1.97 4.58
C MET A 209 2.34 0.74 4.94
N PHE A 210 3.62 0.69 4.57
CA PHE A 210 4.56 -0.41 4.88
C PHE A 210 5.78 0.06 5.68
N SER A 211 5.68 1.21 6.37
CA SER A 211 6.76 1.73 7.21
C SER A 211 7.20 0.66 8.22
N PHE A 212 8.50 0.43 8.38
CA PHE A 212 9.11 -0.58 9.25
C PHE A 212 8.66 -2.03 9.01
N CYS A 213 8.16 -2.37 7.82
CA CYS A 213 8.07 -3.77 7.37
C CYS A 213 9.47 -4.31 7.05
N THR A 214 10.25 -4.63 8.08
CA THR A 214 11.69 -4.94 7.95
C THR A 214 11.99 -6.19 7.12
N ASN A 215 11.06 -7.14 7.01
CA ASN A 215 11.19 -8.36 6.20
C ASN A 215 10.52 -8.26 4.82
N LEU A 216 9.98 -7.10 4.43
CA LEU A 216 9.39 -6.91 3.12
C LEU A 216 10.50 -6.93 2.06
N THR A 217 10.53 -7.98 1.23
CA THR A 217 11.57 -8.17 0.21
C THR A 217 11.17 -7.62 -1.16
N VAL A 218 9.85 -7.51 -1.42
CA VAL A 218 9.27 -7.05 -2.67
C VAL A 218 8.23 -5.97 -2.38
N ALA A 219 8.31 -4.84 -3.08
CA ALA A 219 7.30 -3.79 -3.02
C ALA A 219 6.11 -4.13 -3.92
N PRO A 220 4.87 -3.69 -3.58
CA PRO A 220 3.74 -3.80 -4.50
C PRO A 220 3.98 -2.93 -5.75
N THR A 221 3.28 -3.26 -6.84
CA THR A 221 3.23 -2.39 -8.01
C THR A 221 2.50 -1.10 -7.67
N LEU A 222 3.07 0.05 -8.04
CA LEU A 222 2.45 1.36 -7.87
C LEU A 222 2.00 1.89 -9.24
N SER A 223 0.68 1.93 -9.45
CA SER A 223 0.07 2.26 -10.75
C SER A 223 -0.37 3.73 -10.86
N ALA A 224 -0.22 4.51 -9.78
CA ALA A 224 -0.74 5.87 -9.70
C ALA A 224 0.02 6.86 -10.60
N THR A 225 -0.72 7.52 -11.48
CA THR A 225 -0.20 8.59 -12.35
C THR A 225 -0.65 9.97 -11.92
N THR A 226 -1.74 10.06 -11.15
CA THR A 226 -2.20 11.29 -10.49
C THR A 226 -1.95 11.17 -9.00
N LEU A 227 -1.10 12.04 -8.47
CA LEU A 227 -0.72 12.08 -7.06
C LEU A 227 -1.40 13.24 -6.35
N SER A 228 -1.63 13.03 -5.07
CA SER A 228 -2.11 14.03 -4.11
C SER A 228 -1.06 14.23 -3.02
N ASP A 229 -1.26 15.23 -2.17
CA ASP A 229 -0.27 15.57 -1.15
C ASP A 229 -0.02 14.40 -0.19
N ASN A 230 1.25 14.15 0.13
CA ASN A 230 1.67 13.09 1.04
C ASN A 230 1.22 11.66 0.67
N CYS A 231 0.68 11.42 -0.53
CA CYS A 231 -0.01 10.17 -0.84
C CYS A 231 0.84 8.89 -0.66
N TYR A 232 2.16 8.97 -0.86
CA TYR A 232 3.13 7.90 -0.62
C TYR A 232 4.23 8.29 0.39
N SER A 233 3.96 9.31 1.21
CA SER A 233 4.88 9.72 2.28
C SER A 233 5.22 8.53 3.18
N PHE A 234 6.49 8.37 3.57
CA PHE A 234 7.02 7.28 4.41
C PHE A 234 6.65 5.83 3.98
N MET A 235 6.12 5.59 2.78
CA MET A 235 5.45 4.32 2.45
C MET A 235 6.29 3.08 2.74
N PHE A 236 7.60 3.11 2.46
CA PHE A 236 8.55 2.03 2.73
C PHE A 236 9.66 2.43 3.71
N TYR A 237 9.44 3.47 4.51
CA TYR A 237 10.42 3.96 5.47
C TYR A 237 10.90 2.81 6.39
N GLY A 238 12.21 2.57 6.49
CA GLY A 238 12.76 1.51 7.32
C GLY A 238 12.50 0.07 6.84
N CYS A 239 12.05 -0.14 5.60
CA CYS A 239 12.01 -1.47 4.98
C CYS A 239 13.43 -1.96 4.66
N THR A 240 14.13 -2.51 5.67
CA THR A 240 15.56 -2.83 5.57
C THR A 240 15.90 -3.98 4.62
N SER A 241 14.94 -4.87 4.32
CA SER A 241 15.12 -6.00 3.39
C SER A 241 14.68 -5.71 1.95
N LEU A 242 14.14 -4.51 1.66
CA LEU A 242 13.68 -4.17 0.32
C LEU A 242 14.89 -3.88 -0.60
N ILE A 243 15.08 -4.72 -1.61
CA ILE A 243 16.28 -4.66 -2.48
C ILE A 243 16.11 -3.67 -3.64
N SER A 244 14.89 -3.58 -4.19
CA SER A 244 14.58 -2.76 -5.36
C SER A 244 13.30 -1.96 -5.11
N ALA A 245 13.33 -0.68 -5.49
CA ALA A 245 12.13 0.14 -5.46
C ALA A 245 11.12 -0.26 -6.56
N PRO A 246 9.80 -0.08 -6.32
CA PRO A 246 8.79 -0.17 -7.37
C PRO A 246 8.93 0.99 -8.36
N GLN A 247 8.41 0.82 -9.58
CA GLN A 247 8.33 1.94 -10.54
C GLN A 247 7.42 3.05 -10.00
N LEU A 248 7.76 4.30 -10.33
CA LEU A 248 6.98 5.50 -9.99
C LEU A 248 6.50 6.14 -11.31
N PRO A 249 5.29 5.84 -11.79
CA PRO A 249 4.86 6.24 -13.13
C PRO A 249 4.41 7.71 -13.23
N ALA A 250 4.16 8.38 -12.12
CA ALA A 250 3.77 9.79 -12.11
C ALA A 250 4.90 10.70 -12.63
N THR A 251 4.53 11.63 -13.51
CA THR A 251 5.43 12.67 -14.05
C THR A 251 5.12 14.06 -13.50
N GLU A 252 3.92 14.23 -12.94
CA GLU A 252 3.51 15.39 -12.16
C GLU A 252 3.50 15.01 -10.69
N LEU A 253 4.24 15.75 -9.87
CA LEU A 253 4.35 15.52 -8.44
C LEU A 253 3.38 16.43 -7.68
N ALA A 254 3.05 16.01 -6.46
CA ALA A 254 2.32 16.80 -5.47
C ALA A 254 3.23 17.11 -4.27
N GLU A 255 2.78 17.96 -3.35
CA GLU A 255 3.58 18.32 -2.18
C GLU A 255 3.87 17.07 -1.34
N SER A 256 5.14 16.86 -0.99
CA SER A 256 5.57 15.76 -0.12
C SER A 256 5.13 14.35 -0.58
N CYS A 257 4.74 14.17 -1.85
CA CYS A 257 4.11 12.93 -2.31
C CYS A 257 5.00 11.69 -2.14
N TYR A 258 6.33 11.85 -2.17
CA TYR A 258 7.32 10.80 -1.92
C TYR A 258 8.27 11.14 -0.75
N TYR A 259 7.82 11.99 0.18
CA TYR A 259 8.56 12.37 1.38
C TYR A 259 9.02 11.13 2.14
N HIS A 260 10.32 10.99 2.41
CA HIS A 260 10.90 9.85 3.15
C HIS A 260 10.59 8.44 2.60
N MET A 261 10.05 8.30 1.38
CA MET A 261 9.45 7.06 0.90
C MET A 261 10.32 5.81 1.07
N PHE A 262 11.64 5.93 0.86
CA PHE A 262 12.63 4.85 0.98
C PHE A 262 13.75 5.18 1.98
N ALA A 263 13.50 6.11 2.91
CA ALA A 263 14.47 6.41 3.95
C ALA A 263 14.74 5.14 4.79
N SER A 264 16.01 4.92 5.15
CA SER A 264 16.48 3.78 5.93
C SER A 264 16.21 2.40 5.30
N CYS A 265 15.95 2.32 3.99
CA CYS A 265 15.97 1.07 3.23
C CYS A 265 17.41 0.62 2.97
N THR A 266 18.07 0.05 3.99
CA THR A 266 19.52 -0.17 3.98
C THR A 266 20.02 -1.18 2.94
N SER A 267 19.18 -2.11 2.49
CA SER A 267 19.50 -3.10 1.45
C SER A 267 19.09 -2.69 0.03
N MET A 268 18.47 -1.51 -0.14
CA MET A 268 18.03 -1.03 -1.44
C MET A 268 19.24 -0.67 -2.31
N ALA A 269 19.45 -1.41 -3.40
CA ALA A 269 20.56 -1.20 -4.33
C ALA A 269 20.13 -0.40 -5.57
N THR A 270 18.85 -0.46 -5.94
CA THR A 270 18.31 0.18 -7.16
C THR A 270 17.15 1.10 -6.81
N ALA A 271 17.33 2.40 -7.08
CA ALA A 271 16.28 3.41 -7.01
C ALA A 271 15.36 3.34 -8.25
N PRO A 272 14.11 3.85 -8.17
CA PRO A 272 13.28 4.01 -9.35
C PRO A 272 13.79 5.15 -10.22
N THR A 273 13.39 5.19 -11.49
CA THR A 273 13.60 6.38 -12.31
C THR A 273 12.65 7.48 -11.84
N LEU A 274 13.19 8.64 -11.51
CA LEU A 274 12.42 9.82 -11.10
C LEU A 274 12.15 10.69 -12.32
N SER A 275 10.97 10.51 -12.92
CA SER A 275 10.64 11.03 -14.26
C SER A 275 10.13 12.48 -14.28
N ALA A 276 9.79 13.05 -13.13
CA ALA A 276 9.24 14.40 -13.06
C ALA A 276 10.27 15.47 -13.46
N THR A 277 9.86 16.42 -14.31
CA THR A 277 10.72 17.51 -14.78
C THR A 277 10.70 18.73 -13.85
N THR A 278 9.60 18.92 -13.11
CA THR A 278 9.43 19.99 -12.12
C THR A 278 9.10 19.40 -10.76
N LEU A 279 9.91 19.75 -9.76
CA LEU A 279 9.71 19.29 -8.39
C LEU A 279 8.73 20.18 -7.62
N GLN A 280 8.00 19.56 -6.70
CA GLN A 280 7.11 20.23 -5.75
C GLN A 280 7.77 20.37 -4.37
N PRO A 281 7.22 21.20 -3.46
CA PRO A 281 7.74 21.33 -2.11
C PRO A 281 7.89 19.95 -1.44
N SER A 282 9.06 19.71 -0.87
CA SER A 282 9.41 18.48 -0.14
C SER A 282 9.17 17.13 -0.86
N CYS A 283 8.88 17.11 -2.17
CA CYS A 283 8.40 15.89 -2.85
C CYS A 283 9.41 14.73 -2.80
N TYR A 284 10.72 15.01 -2.84
CA TYR A 284 11.80 14.02 -2.66
C TYR A 284 12.63 14.26 -1.39
N ASN A 285 12.14 15.06 -0.44
CA ASN A 285 12.85 15.33 0.80
C ASN A 285 13.08 14.03 1.57
N ARG A 286 14.35 13.77 1.88
CA ARG A 286 14.86 12.56 2.54
C ARG A 286 14.42 11.24 1.88
N MET A 287 14.05 11.24 0.60
CA MET A 287 13.49 10.07 -0.09
C MET A 287 14.35 8.81 0.05
N PHE A 288 15.68 8.91 -0.01
CA PHE A 288 16.62 7.80 0.16
C PHE A 288 17.58 8.01 1.35
N TYR A 289 17.17 8.80 2.34
CA TYR A 289 17.99 9.11 3.51
C TYR A 289 18.41 7.83 4.24
N GLY A 290 19.70 7.53 4.32
CA GLY A 290 20.22 6.33 4.99
C GLY A 290 19.99 5.03 4.21
N ALA A 291 19.65 5.08 2.92
CA ALA A 291 19.63 3.90 2.04
C ALA A 291 21.08 3.49 1.68
N SER A 292 21.78 2.89 2.64
CA SER A 292 23.23 2.72 2.62
C SER A 292 23.79 1.88 1.46
N ALA A 293 22.99 0.99 0.87
CA ALA A 293 23.40 0.20 -0.30
C ALA A 293 23.16 0.90 -1.65
N LEU A 294 22.45 2.03 -1.66
CA LEU A 294 22.05 2.71 -2.89
C LEU A 294 23.26 3.38 -3.54
N SER A 295 23.55 2.98 -4.79
CA SER A 295 24.72 3.46 -5.55
C SER A 295 24.39 3.93 -6.97
N SER A 296 23.11 3.94 -7.36
CA SER A 296 22.67 4.44 -8.67
C SER A 296 21.30 5.10 -8.56
N VAL A 297 21.20 6.34 -9.06
CA VAL A 297 19.95 7.11 -9.09
C VAL A 297 19.81 7.83 -10.43
N THR A 298 18.62 7.75 -11.01
CA THR A 298 18.24 8.52 -12.21
C THR A 298 17.17 9.53 -11.85
N CYS A 299 17.44 10.82 -12.09
CA CYS A 299 16.49 11.91 -11.86
C CYS A 299 16.46 12.89 -13.03
N LEU A 300 15.28 13.03 -13.62
CA LEU A 300 15.05 13.82 -14.84
C LEU A 300 14.58 15.25 -14.54
N ALA A 301 14.56 15.66 -13.27
CA ALA A 301 14.17 17.00 -12.88
C ALA A 301 15.11 18.07 -13.44
N THR A 302 14.52 19.09 -14.05
CA THR A 302 15.20 20.30 -14.56
C THR A 302 14.84 21.53 -13.76
N ASN A 303 13.68 21.53 -13.07
CA ASN A 303 13.29 22.56 -12.13
C ASN A 303 13.27 22.00 -10.69
N ILE A 304 14.25 22.44 -9.90
CA ILE A 304 14.45 22.03 -8.49
C ILE A 304 14.37 23.23 -7.53
N SER A 305 13.66 24.30 -7.91
CA SER A 305 13.58 25.53 -7.09
C SER A 305 12.61 25.45 -5.93
N ALA A 306 11.76 24.42 -5.88
CA ALA A 306 10.75 24.27 -4.84
C ALA A 306 11.39 24.05 -3.45
N ASN A 307 10.73 24.59 -2.43
CA ASN A 307 11.23 24.56 -1.05
C ASN A 307 11.51 23.12 -0.60
N GLN A 308 12.76 22.87 -0.17
CA GLN A 308 13.21 21.58 0.35
C GLN A 308 12.94 20.36 -0.55
N CYS A 309 12.70 20.54 -1.86
CA CYS A 309 12.26 19.46 -2.74
C CYS A 309 13.19 18.23 -2.76
N THR A 310 14.50 18.41 -2.52
CA THR A 310 15.50 17.34 -2.41
C THR A 310 16.31 17.39 -1.10
N ASN A 311 15.82 18.06 -0.06
CA ASN A 311 16.57 18.20 1.19
C ASN A 311 16.95 16.84 1.80
N ASN A 312 18.25 16.60 2.03
CA ASN A 312 18.82 15.36 2.56
C ASN A 312 18.42 14.07 1.81
N TRP A 313 17.97 14.18 0.55
CA TRP A 313 17.40 13.05 -0.19
C TRP A 313 18.38 11.89 -0.44
N LEU A 314 19.68 12.17 -0.58
CA LEU A 314 20.77 11.20 -0.77
C LEU A 314 21.76 11.20 0.41
N TYR A 315 21.37 11.72 1.57
CA TYR A 315 22.25 11.67 2.73
C TYR A 315 22.38 10.23 3.26
N GLY A 316 23.59 9.75 3.52
CA GLY A 316 23.82 8.40 4.06
C GLY A 316 23.63 7.24 3.07
N VAL A 317 23.62 7.52 1.76
CA VAL A 317 23.71 6.51 0.70
C VAL A 317 25.15 5.99 0.53
N SER A 318 25.40 5.07 -0.41
CA SER A 318 26.76 4.58 -0.71
C SER A 318 27.75 5.72 -0.93
N SER A 319 28.97 5.55 -0.40
CA SER A 319 30.06 6.53 -0.53
C SER A 319 30.54 6.74 -1.97
N SER A 320 30.16 5.85 -2.88
CA SER A 320 30.39 5.95 -4.32
C SER A 320 29.17 5.47 -5.11
N GLY A 321 28.96 6.03 -6.30
CA GLY A 321 27.81 5.72 -7.11
C GLY A 321 27.78 6.51 -8.42
N THR A 322 26.69 6.35 -9.18
CA THR A 322 26.42 7.10 -10.40
C THR A 322 25.08 7.81 -10.31
N PHE A 323 25.08 9.11 -10.61
CA PHE A 323 23.88 9.92 -10.77
C PHE A 323 23.63 10.18 -12.25
N TYR A 324 22.45 9.80 -12.74
CA TYR A 324 22.00 10.07 -14.10
C TYR A 324 21.02 11.24 -14.09
N LYS A 325 21.43 12.37 -14.67
CA LYS A 325 20.60 13.58 -14.78
C LYS A 325 19.99 13.71 -16.18
N ALA A 326 18.91 14.48 -16.30
CA ALA A 326 18.45 14.95 -17.60
C ALA A 326 19.58 15.64 -18.39
N SER A 327 19.69 15.38 -19.69
CA SER A 327 20.77 15.93 -20.53
C SER A 327 20.75 17.46 -20.58
N SER A 328 19.56 18.07 -20.47
CA SER A 328 19.35 19.52 -20.42
C SER A 328 19.73 20.16 -19.07
N MET A 329 19.86 19.37 -18.00
CA MET A 329 20.16 19.89 -16.68
C MET A 329 21.67 20.13 -16.56
N SER A 330 22.10 21.40 -16.51
CA SER A 330 23.52 21.78 -16.44
C SER A 330 24.07 21.81 -15.02
N ASN A 331 23.23 22.19 -14.04
CA ASN A 331 23.67 22.46 -12.67
C ASN A 331 22.76 21.74 -11.65
N TRP A 332 23.16 20.55 -11.21
CA TRP A 332 22.66 20.01 -9.94
C TRP A 332 23.46 20.61 -8.79
N GLY A 333 22.78 21.03 -7.72
CA GLY A 333 23.43 21.61 -6.54
C GLY A 333 24.34 20.62 -5.81
N SER A 334 25.22 21.15 -4.95
CA SER A 334 26.00 20.39 -3.97
C SER A 334 25.41 20.55 -2.56
N GLY A 335 25.95 19.83 -1.58
CA GLY A 335 25.50 19.91 -0.18
C GLY A 335 24.30 19.00 0.12
N VAL A 336 23.57 19.31 1.19
CA VAL A 336 22.52 18.42 1.73
C VAL A 336 21.36 18.14 0.77
N SER A 337 21.08 19.05 -0.17
CA SER A 337 20.04 18.87 -1.20
C SER A 337 20.60 18.42 -2.56
N GLY A 338 21.92 18.22 -2.64
CA GLY A 338 22.65 17.99 -3.87
C GLY A 338 22.96 16.52 -4.15
N ILE A 339 23.89 16.31 -5.09
CA ILE A 339 24.47 15.00 -5.39
C ILE A 339 25.68 14.77 -4.44
N PRO A 340 25.89 13.56 -3.91
CA PRO A 340 27.08 13.26 -3.13
C PRO A 340 28.37 13.54 -3.91
N THR A 341 29.37 14.15 -3.27
CA THR A 341 30.59 14.66 -3.94
C THR A 341 31.43 13.60 -4.66
N ASN A 342 31.35 12.35 -4.21
CA ASN A 342 32.11 11.22 -4.76
C ASN A 342 31.33 10.42 -5.81
N TRP A 343 30.16 10.88 -6.24
CA TRP A 343 29.37 10.21 -7.26
C TRP A 343 29.73 10.70 -8.66
N THR A 344 29.79 9.77 -9.61
CA THR A 344 29.96 10.09 -11.03
C THR A 344 28.65 10.65 -11.58
N ILE A 345 28.69 11.78 -12.27
CA ILE A 345 27.51 12.37 -12.90
C ILE A 345 27.50 12.02 -14.40
N ARG A 346 26.39 11.50 -14.90
CA ARG A 346 26.17 11.15 -16.31
C ARG A 346 24.84 11.71 -16.80
N ASN A 347 24.69 11.84 -18.12
CA ASN A 347 23.37 12.04 -18.71
C ASN A 347 22.64 10.69 -18.74
N ALA A 348 21.35 10.73 -18.40
CA ALA A 348 20.43 9.59 -18.47
C ALA A 348 20.15 9.15 -19.91
#